data_AF-A0A349LHF1-F1
#
_entry.id   AF-A0A349LHF1-F1
#
_cell.length_a   1.000
_cell.length_b   1.000
_cell.length_c   1.000
_cell.angle_alpha   90.00
_cell.angle_beta   90.00
_cell.angle_gamma   90.00
#
_symmetry.space_group_name_H-M   'P 1'
#
loop_
_entity.id
_entity.type
_entity.pdbx_description
1 polymer ?
#
loop_
_entity_poly.entity_id
_entity_poly.type
_entity_poly.pdbx_seq_one_letter_code
_entity_poly.pdbx_strand_id
1 'polypeptide(L)'
;MIQEIEPLHGTRGTLVTVYTENLPLQAKVHVGVGATRTGFEALSEGEQGMWGEVSGTIAIPETAPYDRALLIVAFDAIFAPIGLSDPFHVTRSDGTLQRTGRITEEGVECLAMRDEDEFLYTLVGNLDGLSEGDPVVVEARYVEVSACQQGTTLEVIESRPPPS
;
A
#
# COMPACT_ATOMS: atom_id res chain seq x y z
N MET A 1 -7.65 -5.63 -14.54
CA MET A 1 -6.57 -4.73 -14.97
C MET A 1 -5.80 -4.42 -13.70
N ILE A 2 -4.59 -4.96 -13.58
CA ILE A 2 -3.75 -4.76 -12.39
C ILE A 2 -2.92 -3.50 -12.67
N GLN A 3 -2.92 -2.57 -11.74
CA GLN A 3 -2.02 -1.43 -11.76
C GLN A 3 -0.82 -1.78 -10.90
N GLU A 4 0.35 -1.81 -11.51
CA GLU A 4 1.61 -1.99 -10.82
C GLU A 4 2.15 -0.62 -10.42
N ILE A 5 2.78 -0.53 -9.26
CA ILE A 5 3.38 0.71 -8.76
C ILE A 5 4.81 0.46 -8.28
N GLU A 6 5.68 1.45 -8.49
CA GLU A 6 7.06 1.39 -8.02
C GLU A 6 7.50 2.76 -7.45
N PRO A 7 8.07 2.80 -6.22
CA PRO A 7 8.22 1.69 -5.27
C PRO A 7 6.90 1.34 -4.55
N LEU A 8 6.85 0.18 -3.87
CA LEU A 8 5.70 -0.26 -3.04
C LEU A 8 5.68 0.38 -1.64
N HIS A 9 6.75 1.05 -1.25
CA HIS A 9 6.86 1.74 0.03
C HIS A 9 7.82 2.92 -0.06
N GLY A 10 7.73 3.85 0.89
CA GLY A 10 8.61 5.01 0.94
C GLY A 10 8.08 6.11 1.84
N THR A 11 8.88 7.14 2.06
CA THR A 11 8.49 8.28 2.89
C THR A 11 7.45 9.15 2.18
N ARG A 12 6.88 10.11 2.92
CA ARG A 12 6.20 11.26 2.32
C ARG A 12 7.13 11.95 1.31
N GLY A 13 6.55 12.48 0.24
CA GLY A 13 7.27 13.06 -0.89
C GLY A 13 7.88 12.04 -1.86
N THR A 14 7.82 10.73 -1.58
CA THR A 14 8.27 9.69 -2.52
C THR A 14 7.51 9.83 -3.84
N LEU A 15 8.24 9.83 -4.96
CA LEU A 15 7.65 9.76 -6.29
C LEU A 15 7.36 8.30 -6.61
N VAL A 16 6.07 7.99 -6.80
CA VAL A 16 5.61 6.66 -7.17
C VAL A 16 5.21 6.68 -8.63
N THR A 17 5.78 5.76 -9.40
CA THR A 17 5.40 5.52 -10.78
C THR A 17 4.27 4.51 -10.80
N VAL A 18 3.23 4.80 -11.59
CA VAL A 18 2.08 3.94 -11.80
C VAL A 18 2.13 3.42 -13.21
N TYR A 19 2.09 2.11 -13.37
CA TYR A 19 2.04 1.44 -14.66
C TYR A 19 0.64 0.89 -14.89
N THR A 20 0.06 1.24 -16.04
CA THR A 20 -1.25 0.73 -16.46
C THR A 20 -1.12 0.08 -17.83
N GLU A 21 -1.66 -1.13 -17.98
CA GLU A 21 -1.79 -1.77 -19.29
C GLU A 21 -3.17 -1.48 -19.91
N ASN A 22 -3.21 -1.48 -21.26
CA ASN A 22 -4.46 -1.47 -22.04
C ASN A 22 -5.35 -0.22 -21.91
N LEU A 23 -4.78 0.96 -21.69
CA LEU A 23 -5.54 2.21 -21.78
C LEU A 23 -5.73 2.67 -23.23
N PRO A 24 -6.88 3.29 -23.57
CA PRO A 24 -7.12 3.80 -24.92
C PRO A 24 -6.00 4.75 -25.37
N LEU A 25 -5.57 4.63 -26.62
CA LEU A 25 -4.61 5.55 -27.24
C LEU A 25 -5.16 6.99 -27.17
N GLN A 26 -4.30 7.94 -26.77
CA GLN A 26 -4.56 9.37 -26.62
C GLN A 26 -5.53 9.79 -25.49
N ALA A 27 -5.85 8.90 -24.55
CA ALA A 27 -6.62 9.28 -23.38
C ALA A 27 -5.77 10.04 -22.35
N LYS A 28 -6.26 11.19 -21.87
CA LYS A 28 -5.71 11.81 -20.65
C LYS A 28 -6.01 10.89 -19.47
N VAL A 29 -5.00 10.65 -18.64
CA VAL A 29 -5.12 9.84 -17.42
C VAL A 29 -4.78 10.72 -16.24
N HIS A 30 -5.60 10.63 -15.20
CA HIS A 30 -5.33 11.25 -13.92
C HIS A 30 -4.94 10.17 -12.93
N VAL A 31 -3.98 10.45 -12.06
CA VAL A 31 -3.59 9.56 -10.98
C VAL A 31 -3.94 10.24 -9.68
N GLY A 32 -4.65 9.54 -8.80
CA GLY A 32 -4.93 10.00 -7.44
C GLY A 32 -4.34 9.07 -6.39
N VAL A 33 -4.03 9.61 -5.22
CA VAL A 33 -3.52 8.84 -4.07
C VAL A 33 -4.34 9.14 -2.82
N GLY A 34 -4.64 8.10 -2.05
CA GLY A 34 -5.47 8.23 -0.86
C GLY A 34 -5.59 6.93 -0.09
N ALA A 35 -6.38 6.95 0.98
CA ALA A 35 -6.82 5.75 1.67
C ALA A 35 -8.33 5.59 1.49
N THR A 36 -8.75 4.34 1.31
CA THR A 36 -10.14 3.87 1.10
C THR A 36 -11.16 4.53 2.02
N ARG A 37 -10.81 4.83 3.27
CA ARG A 37 -11.72 5.44 4.28
C ARG A 37 -11.56 6.94 4.51
N THR A 38 -10.49 7.58 4.02
CA THR A 38 -10.22 9.01 4.29
C THR A 38 -10.31 9.88 3.05
N GLY A 39 -10.42 9.27 1.87
CA GLY A 39 -10.48 9.97 0.59
C GLY A 39 -9.11 10.14 -0.08
N PHE A 40 -9.11 10.80 -1.24
CA PHE A 40 -7.96 11.01 -2.10
C PHE A 40 -7.48 12.47 -2.03
N GLU A 41 -6.19 12.69 -1.83
CA GLU A 41 -5.63 14.01 -1.47
C GLU A 41 -4.75 14.65 -2.56
N ALA A 42 -4.23 13.89 -3.53
CA ALA A 42 -3.47 14.46 -4.63
C ALA A 42 -3.92 13.91 -5.97
N LEU A 43 -3.82 14.74 -7.01
CA LEU A 43 -4.08 14.40 -8.40
C LEU A 43 -2.89 14.85 -9.25
N SER A 44 -2.40 13.96 -10.10
CA SER A 44 -1.35 14.23 -11.10
C SER A 44 -1.85 13.83 -12.48
N GLU A 45 -1.34 14.45 -13.54
CA GLU A 45 -1.59 14.01 -14.91
C GLU A 45 -0.54 12.95 -15.31
N GLY A 46 -0.98 11.87 -15.94
CA GLY A 46 -0.11 10.83 -16.49
C GLY A 46 0.27 11.11 -17.95
N GLU A 47 1.42 10.58 -18.37
CA GLU A 47 1.90 10.68 -19.75
C GLU A 47 1.76 9.33 -20.47
N GLN A 48 1.45 9.37 -21.77
CA GLN A 48 1.37 8.16 -22.60
C GLN A 48 2.63 8.00 -23.43
N GLY A 49 3.28 6.85 -23.29
CA GLY A 49 4.42 6.42 -24.10
C GLY A 49 4.01 6.01 -25.51
N MET A 50 5.02 5.87 -26.39
CA MET A 50 4.83 5.59 -27.83
C MET A 50 4.18 4.24 -28.14
N TRP A 51 4.09 3.33 -27.16
CA TRP A 51 3.54 1.99 -27.28
C TRP A 51 2.15 1.84 -26.64
N GLY A 52 1.53 2.94 -26.21
CA GLY A 52 0.23 2.92 -25.52
C GLY A 52 0.34 2.61 -24.02
N GLU A 53 1.55 2.41 -23.52
CA GLU A 53 1.89 2.41 -22.09
C GLU A 53 1.51 3.77 -21.50
N VAL A 54 0.75 3.78 -20.42
CA VAL A 54 0.54 5.00 -19.64
C VAL A 54 1.28 4.84 -18.33
N SER A 55 2.21 5.76 -18.10
CA SER A 55 2.90 5.91 -16.83
C SER A 55 2.53 7.26 -16.23
N GLY A 56 2.05 7.24 -15.00
CA GLY A 56 1.88 8.46 -14.21
C GLY A 56 2.88 8.50 -13.07
N THR A 57 3.31 9.69 -12.67
CA THR A 57 4.07 9.87 -11.44
C THR A 57 3.26 10.69 -10.47
N ILE A 58 3.17 10.22 -9.23
CA ILE A 58 2.52 10.94 -8.14
C ILE A 58 3.45 11.01 -6.92
N ALA A 59 3.53 12.19 -6.31
CA ALA A 59 4.22 12.35 -5.04
C ALA A 59 3.29 11.91 -3.90
N ILE A 60 3.81 11.10 -2.97
CA ILE A 60 3.09 10.77 -1.75
C ILE A 60 2.87 12.05 -0.92
N PRO A 61 1.63 12.39 -0.51
CA PRO A 61 1.33 13.63 0.18
C PRO A 61 2.09 13.78 1.50
N GLU A 62 2.45 15.01 1.87
CA GLU A 62 3.05 15.33 3.17
C GLU A 62 2.10 15.09 4.36
N THR A 63 0.81 14.99 4.09
CA THR A 63 -0.26 14.66 5.04
C THR A 63 -0.47 13.16 5.20
N ALA A 64 0.18 12.32 4.38
CA ALA A 64 -0.08 10.90 4.33
C ALA A 64 0.12 10.20 5.70
N PRO A 65 -0.85 9.40 6.17
CA PRO A 65 -0.73 8.67 7.44
C PRO A 65 0.33 7.56 7.37
N TYR A 66 0.95 7.25 8.50
CA TYR A 66 1.92 6.14 8.63
C TYR A 66 1.27 4.83 9.13
N ASP A 67 0.01 4.90 9.58
CA ASP A 67 -0.70 3.83 10.27
C ASP A 67 -1.54 2.92 9.35
N ARG A 68 -1.59 3.24 8.05
CA ARG A 68 -2.35 2.51 7.03
C ARG A 68 -1.65 2.57 5.68
N ALA A 69 -2.04 1.66 4.78
CA ALA A 69 -1.60 1.72 3.39
C ALA A 69 -2.40 2.76 2.59
N LEU A 70 -1.78 3.25 1.52
CA LEU A 70 -2.44 4.08 0.53
C LEU A 70 -2.72 3.26 -0.73
N LEU A 71 -3.81 3.58 -1.41
CA LEU A 71 -4.07 3.13 -2.76
C LEU A 71 -3.82 4.28 -3.73
N ILE A 72 -3.25 3.91 -4.87
CA ILE A 72 -3.11 4.79 -6.01
C ILE A 72 -4.15 4.35 -7.05
N VAL A 73 -4.87 5.32 -7.58
CA VAL A 73 -6.02 5.10 -8.46
C VAL A 73 -5.76 5.84 -9.74
N ALA A 74 -5.75 5.12 -10.86
CA ALA A 74 -5.82 5.77 -12.16
C ALA A 74 -7.28 6.05 -12.55
N PHE A 75 -7.49 7.20 -13.17
CA PHE A 75 -8.77 7.66 -13.69
C PHE A 75 -8.64 8.01 -15.18
N ASP A 76 -9.74 7.88 -15.91
CA ASP A 76 -9.82 8.37 -17.28
C ASP A 76 -10.03 9.90 -17.35
N ALA A 77 -10.22 10.42 -18.57
CA ALA A 77 -10.38 11.85 -18.83
C ALA A 77 -11.66 12.48 -18.23
N ILE A 78 -12.61 11.69 -17.73
CA ILE A 78 -13.82 12.16 -17.05
C ILE A 78 -13.82 11.81 -15.56
N PHE A 79 -12.67 11.45 -15.00
CA PHE A 79 -12.47 11.06 -13.60
C PHE A 79 -13.21 9.77 -13.19
N ALA A 80 -13.51 8.87 -14.13
CA ALA A 80 -13.98 7.53 -13.80
C ALA A 80 -12.78 6.64 -13.41
N PRO A 81 -12.84 5.88 -12.29
CA PRO A 81 -11.75 5.02 -11.88
C PRO A 81 -11.58 3.86 -12.87
N ILE A 82 -10.37 3.69 -13.40
CA ILE A 82 -10.02 2.67 -14.39
C ILE A 82 -9.08 1.59 -13.83
N GLY A 83 -8.58 1.79 -12.62
CA GLY A 83 -7.98 0.72 -11.83
C GLY A 83 -7.38 1.21 -10.51
N LEU A 84 -6.94 0.24 -9.73
CA LEU A 84 -6.44 0.40 -8.37
C LEU A 84 -5.10 -0.32 -8.28
N SER A 85 -4.13 0.31 -7.62
CA SER A 85 -2.82 -0.28 -7.37
C SER A 85 -2.85 -1.32 -6.26
N ASP A 86 -1.77 -2.06 -6.13
CA ASP A 86 -1.37 -2.66 -4.86
C ASP A 86 -1.14 -1.58 -3.78
N PRO A 87 -1.24 -1.93 -2.48
CA PRO A 87 -1.06 -0.97 -1.39
C PRO A 87 0.36 -0.37 -1.35
N PHE A 88 0.43 0.95 -1.37
CA PHE A 88 1.64 1.70 -1.07
C PHE A 88 1.81 1.89 0.44
N HIS A 89 3.01 1.62 0.95
CA HIS A 89 3.31 1.66 2.37
C HIS A 89 4.12 2.90 2.73
N VAL A 90 3.46 3.87 3.37
CA VAL A 90 4.15 5.07 3.85
C VAL A 90 5.05 4.70 5.03
N THR A 91 6.34 4.98 4.89
CA THR A 91 7.34 4.77 5.93
C THR A 91 7.79 6.08 6.56
N ARG A 92 8.32 5.99 7.78
CA ARG A 92 9.11 7.05 8.40
C ARG A 92 10.52 7.09 7.79
N SER A 93 11.27 8.14 8.11
CA SER A 93 12.64 8.33 7.63
C SER A 93 13.62 7.23 8.04
N ASP A 94 13.31 6.48 9.09
CA ASP A 94 14.09 5.33 9.56
C ASP A 94 13.67 3.98 8.93
N GLY A 95 12.74 4.03 7.96
CA GLY A 95 12.20 2.86 7.26
C GLY A 95 11.09 2.13 8.00
N THR A 96 10.68 2.60 9.19
CA THR A 96 9.59 1.97 9.95
C THR A 96 8.22 2.40 9.45
N LEU A 97 7.22 1.54 9.66
CA LEU A 97 5.81 1.81 9.44
C LEU A 97 4.99 1.27 10.62
N GLN A 98 3.74 1.69 10.71
CA GLN A 98 2.80 1.16 11.69
C GLN A 98 1.61 0.53 11.00
N ARG A 99 1.12 -0.62 11.47
CA ARG A 99 -0.16 -1.18 11.04
C ARG A 99 -0.99 -1.58 12.23
N THR A 100 -2.29 -1.32 12.12
CA THR A 100 -3.29 -1.78 13.08
C THR A 100 -4.14 -2.84 12.40
N GLY A 101 -4.35 -3.96 13.07
CA GLY A 101 -5.11 -5.05 12.50
C GLY A 101 -5.50 -6.10 13.53
N ARG A 102 -5.93 -7.25 13.02
CA ARG A 102 -6.24 -8.44 13.81
C ARG A 102 -5.46 -9.62 13.27
N ILE A 103 -4.88 -10.42 14.17
CA ILE A 103 -4.21 -11.67 13.79
C ILE A 103 -5.24 -12.67 13.26
N THR A 104 -4.96 -13.33 12.14
CA THR A 104 -5.87 -14.27 11.46
C THR A 104 -5.21 -15.63 11.22
N GLU A 105 -6.04 -16.64 10.95
CA GLU A 105 -5.64 -18.01 10.56
C GLU A 105 -5.30 -18.13 9.06
N GLU A 106 -5.26 -17.02 8.31
CA GLU A 106 -5.05 -17.05 6.85
C GLU A 106 -3.60 -17.35 6.45
N GLY A 107 -2.67 -17.25 7.40
CA GLY A 107 -1.26 -17.51 7.18
C GLY A 107 -0.96 -19.01 7.14
N VAL A 108 -0.39 -19.49 6.04
CA VAL A 108 0.00 -20.91 5.92
C VAL A 108 1.36 -21.17 6.57
N GLU A 109 2.34 -20.30 6.33
CA GLU A 109 3.71 -20.46 6.84
C GLU A 109 4.06 -19.45 7.94
N CYS A 110 3.52 -18.24 7.86
CA CYS A 110 3.81 -17.13 8.76
C CYS A 110 2.52 -16.63 9.41
N LEU A 111 2.63 -16.07 10.62
CA LEU A 111 1.48 -15.47 11.29
C LEU A 111 0.87 -14.38 10.40
N ALA A 112 -0.44 -14.41 10.20
CA ALA A 112 -1.13 -13.45 9.35
C ALA A 112 -1.86 -12.39 10.18
N MET A 113 -1.98 -11.20 9.60
CA MET A 113 -2.78 -10.11 10.14
C MET A 113 -3.57 -9.47 9.00
N ARG A 114 -4.84 -9.16 9.25
CA ARG A 114 -5.61 -8.25 8.39
C ARG A 114 -5.71 -6.89 9.05
N ASP A 115 -5.40 -5.84 8.29
CA ASP A 115 -5.77 -4.49 8.73
C ASP A 115 -7.26 -4.25 8.49
N GLU A 116 -7.73 -3.10 8.96
CA GLU A 116 -9.13 -2.73 8.78
C GLU A 116 -9.52 -2.63 7.30
N ASP A 117 -8.59 -2.31 6.40
CA ASP A 117 -8.76 -2.21 4.94
C ASP A 117 -8.73 -3.56 4.22
N GLU A 118 -8.74 -4.66 4.98
CA GLU A 118 -8.72 -6.04 4.47
C GLU A 118 -7.41 -6.38 3.73
N PHE A 119 -6.36 -5.58 3.90
CA PHE A 119 -5.03 -5.94 3.40
C PHE A 119 -4.43 -7.03 4.27
N LEU A 120 -3.96 -8.09 3.62
CA LEU A 120 -3.30 -9.22 4.26
C LEU A 120 -1.80 -8.93 4.43
N TYR A 121 -1.35 -9.04 5.68
CA TYR A 121 0.05 -8.96 6.05
C TYR A 121 0.51 -10.28 6.64
N THR A 122 1.71 -10.71 6.25
CA THR A 122 2.43 -11.78 6.95
C THR A 122 3.47 -11.18 7.87
N LEU A 123 3.56 -11.69 9.09
CA LEU A 123 4.41 -11.14 10.14
C LEU A 123 5.61 -12.06 10.39
N VAL A 124 6.79 -11.47 10.45
CA VAL A 124 8.05 -12.11 10.85
C VAL A 124 8.77 -11.26 11.89
N GLY A 125 9.87 -11.74 12.47
CA GLY A 125 10.63 -11.00 13.48
C GLY A 125 10.10 -11.23 14.89
N ASN A 126 9.84 -10.17 15.64
CA ASN A 126 9.36 -10.26 17.01
C ASN A 126 7.84 -10.47 17.07
N LEU A 127 7.41 -11.71 17.34
CA LEU A 127 5.99 -12.11 17.38
C LEU A 127 5.52 -12.48 18.79
N ASP A 128 6.31 -12.15 19.82
CA ASP A 128 6.04 -12.57 21.20
C ASP A 128 4.70 -12.00 21.69
N GLY A 129 3.85 -12.88 22.20
CA GLY A 129 2.56 -12.50 22.78
C GLY A 129 1.44 -12.25 21.77
N LEU A 130 1.64 -12.54 20.49
CA LEU A 130 0.59 -12.50 19.47
C LEU A 130 -0.12 -13.85 19.36
N SER A 131 -1.44 -13.84 19.41
CA SER A 131 -2.29 -15.01 19.17
C SER A 131 -3.39 -14.70 18.17
N GLU A 132 -3.90 -15.74 17.51
CA GLU A 132 -5.02 -15.63 16.58
C GLU A 132 -6.22 -14.93 17.22
N GLY A 133 -6.83 -14.03 16.46
CA GLY A 133 -7.95 -13.22 16.92
C GLY A 133 -7.53 -11.98 17.72
N ASP A 134 -6.27 -11.81 18.12
CA ASP A 134 -5.86 -10.63 18.88
C ASP A 134 -5.89 -9.36 18.01
N PRO A 135 -6.47 -8.26 18.51
CA PRO A 135 -6.27 -6.95 17.91
C PRO A 135 -4.85 -6.46 18.26
N VAL A 136 -4.13 -5.92 17.29
CA VAL A 136 -2.72 -5.53 17.45
C VAL A 136 -2.39 -4.26 16.67
N VAL A 137 -1.47 -3.48 17.22
CA VAL A 137 -0.71 -2.45 16.52
C VAL A 137 0.74 -2.93 16.42
N VAL A 138 1.23 -3.09 15.20
CA VAL A 138 2.62 -3.47 14.93
C VAL A 138 3.41 -2.27 14.44
N GLU A 139 4.63 -2.12 14.96
CA GLU A 139 5.68 -1.28 14.40
C GLU A 139 6.69 -2.19 13.69
N ALA A 140 6.91 -1.94 12.41
CA ALA A 140 7.57 -2.92 11.55
C ALA A 140 8.37 -2.25 10.42
N ARG A 141 9.17 -3.06 9.72
CA ARG A 141 9.76 -2.71 8.41
C ARG A 141 9.10 -3.50 7.30
N TYR A 142 9.00 -2.88 6.13
CA TYR A 142 8.57 -3.54 4.91
C TYR A 142 9.65 -4.53 4.43
N VAL A 143 9.25 -5.74 4.04
CA VAL A 143 10.14 -6.77 3.51
C VAL A 143 9.83 -7.01 2.04
N GLU A 144 10.77 -6.66 1.15
CA GLU A 144 10.60 -6.80 -0.30
C GLU A 144 10.55 -8.27 -0.75
N VAL A 145 11.38 -9.12 -0.15
CA VAL A 145 11.48 -10.54 -0.50
C VAL A 145 11.35 -11.38 0.77
N SER A 146 10.36 -12.25 0.78
CA SER A 146 9.99 -13.06 1.94
C SER A 146 9.69 -14.50 1.56
N ALA A 147 10.01 -15.42 2.46
CA ALA A 147 9.64 -16.83 2.33
C ALA A 147 8.12 -17.04 2.45
N CYS A 148 7.41 -16.17 3.19
CA CYS A 148 5.98 -16.33 3.49
C CYS A 148 5.10 -16.32 2.23
N GLN A 149 5.53 -15.64 1.17
CA GLN A 149 4.89 -15.59 -0.16
C GLN A 149 3.37 -15.31 -0.15
N GLN A 150 2.86 -14.64 0.89
CA GLN A 150 1.44 -14.37 1.12
C GLN A 150 1.27 -12.93 1.60
N GLY A 151 0.55 -12.14 0.81
CA GLY A 151 0.33 -10.72 1.10
C GLY A 151 1.63 -9.93 1.22
N THR A 152 1.59 -8.83 1.98
CA THR A 152 2.78 -8.02 2.27
C THR A 152 3.48 -8.56 3.52
N THR A 153 4.78 -8.85 3.44
CA THR A 153 5.54 -9.25 4.64
C THR A 153 6.05 -8.04 5.42
N LEU A 154 5.84 -8.06 6.73
CA LEU A 154 6.34 -7.08 7.67
C LEU A 154 7.27 -7.74 8.70
N GLU A 155 8.46 -7.17 8.86
CA GLU A 155 9.36 -7.53 9.95
C GLU A 155 8.99 -6.70 11.20
N VAL A 156 8.31 -7.35 12.14
CA VAL A 156 7.83 -6.75 13.39
C VAL A 156 9.00 -6.48 14.33
N ILE A 157 9.10 -5.23 14.75
CA ILE A 157 10.06 -4.75 15.76
C ILE A 157 9.38 -4.81 17.14
N GLU A 158 8.18 -4.26 17.22
CA GLU A 158 7.38 -4.18 18.44
C GLU A 158 5.90 -4.36 18.09
N SER A 159 5.18 -5.02 18.98
CA SER A 159 3.72 -5.14 18.92
C SER A 159 3.09 -4.73 20.25
N ARG A 160 1.95 -4.03 20.17
CA ARG A 160 1.18 -3.60 21.33
C ARG A 160 -0.32 -3.73 21.07
N PRO A 161 -1.16 -3.89 22.11
CA PRO A 161 -2.60 -3.78 21.96
C PRO A 161 -2.99 -2.39 21.42
N PRO A 162 -4.07 -2.27 20.61
CA PRO A 162 -4.58 -0.98 20.21
C PRO A 162 -5.04 -0.14 21.41
N PRO A 163 -4.99 1.20 21.31
CA PRO A 163 -5.55 2.07 22.34
C PRO A 163 -7.05 1.77 22.52
N SER A 164 -7.47 1.69 23.79
CA SER A 164 -8.86 1.46 24.23
C SER A 164 -9.76 2.66 24.02
#